data_AF-A0A832IN47-F1
#
_entry.id   AF-A0A832IN47-F1
#
_cell.length_a   1.000
_cell.length_b   1.000
_cell.length_c   1.000
_cell.angle_alpha   90.00
_cell.angle_beta   90.00
_cell.angle_gamma   90.00
#
_symmetry.space_group_name_H-M   'P 1'
#
loop_
_entity.id
_entity.type
_entity.pdbx_description
1 polymer ?
#
loop_
_entity_poly.entity_id
_entity_poly.type
_entity_poly.pdbx_seq_one_letter_code
_entity_poly.pdbx_strand_id
1 'polypeptide(L)'
;NLSALFETLILLLTCYLIAQEAVERLFYKKVFIQVNFWSYAVIITAIVVDYTRSRILYRAARKHNSQALEADALHFSTDILSSSVVIIGLIGSSLGVNYADPLAALGVSIIVAFISFRMGKRTIDVLVDRSPASDVTETLLNTVKNVKGIIAVKNFRARLSGGKVFVDMSVELPRSLPFEKAHEIIDEIERRLKNIRRDTDVVVHAEPVQTELESVADKVRLSADSSQTKIHDIEVYETKDGYQIDLHLDTDVNDDIESAHEKSESLENEIRKNIPQVNQIFVHIDQHQTGPQHADVVSSDNIKLVEELKNMIMNDNNIVECHNLSLTQSTSGLRVAAACKFKGNLTISEIDNIINKLTRDLQSKFPKITKVVIHQEPAQTK
;
A
#
# COMPACT_ATOMS: atom_id res chain seq x y z
N ASN A 1 28.42 5.77 -0.78
CA ASN A 1 28.57 5.19 -2.14
C ASN A 1 29.50 6.01 -3.03
N LEU A 2 29.23 7.29 -3.32
CA LEU A 2 30.11 8.08 -4.21
C LEU A 2 31.55 8.24 -3.67
N SER A 3 31.70 8.49 -2.36
CA SER A 3 33.01 8.54 -1.70
C SER A 3 33.78 7.20 -1.80
N ALA A 4 33.10 6.07 -1.61
CA ALA A 4 33.71 4.73 -1.73
C ALA A 4 34.16 4.43 -3.17
N LEU A 5 33.43 4.94 -4.17
CA LEU A 5 33.82 4.82 -5.59
C LEU A 5 35.10 5.61 -5.88
N PHE A 6 35.20 6.84 -5.37
CA PHE A 6 36.39 7.68 -5.52
C PHE A 6 37.62 7.08 -4.82
N GLU A 7 37.44 6.55 -3.61
CA GLU A 7 38.47 5.82 -2.87
C GLU A 7 38.95 4.59 -3.66
N THR A 8 38.01 3.80 -4.21
CA THR A 8 38.35 2.64 -5.04
C THR A 8 39.18 3.04 -6.27
N LEU A 9 38.86 4.18 -6.90
CA LEU A 9 39.61 4.69 -8.05
C LEU A 9 41.05 5.06 -7.65
N ILE A 10 41.23 5.74 -6.52
CA ILE A 10 42.56 6.07 -5.99
C ILE A 10 43.34 4.79 -5.68
N LEU A 11 42.72 3.81 -5.02
CA LEU A 11 43.37 2.54 -4.70
C LEU A 11 43.85 1.81 -5.96
N LEU A 12 43.00 1.70 -6.99
CA LEU A 12 43.40 1.10 -8.26
C LEU A 12 44.56 1.85 -8.93
N LEU A 13 44.56 3.19 -8.87
CA LEU A 13 45.67 3.99 -9.37
C LEU A 13 46.96 3.74 -8.57
N THR A 14 46.88 3.64 -7.25
CA THR A 14 48.05 3.31 -6.41
C THR A 14 48.57 1.91 -6.71
N CYS A 15 47.70 0.91 -6.93
CA CYS A 15 48.10 -0.43 -7.34
C CYS A 15 48.84 -0.41 -8.67
N TYR A 16 48.36 0.37 -9.64
CA TYR A 16 49.01 0.52 -10.94
C TYR A 16 50.42 1.11 -10.80
N LEU A 17 50.58 2.18 -10.01
CA LEU A 17 51.89 2.79 -9.75
C LEU A 17 52.86 1.83 -9.04
N ILE A 18 52.38 1.08 -8.04
CA ILE A 18 53.18 0.08 -7.33
C ILE A 18 53.61 -1.05 -8.27
N ALA A 19 52.68 -1.56 -9.10
CA ALA A 19 52.98 -2.61 -10.05
C ALA A 19 54.01 -2.14 -11.09
N GLN A 20 53.88 -0.92 -11.61
CA GLN A 20 54.85 -0.34 -12.54
C GLN A 20 56.25 -0.26 -11.90
N GLU A 21 56.35 0.31 -10.70
CA GLU A 21 57.62 0.43 -9.96
C GLU A 21 58.25 -0.95 -9.68
N ALA A 22 57.43 -1.94 -9.31
CA ALA A 22 57.90 -3.29 -9.06
C ALA A 22 58.41 -3.99 -10.34
N VAL A 23 57.74 -3.80 -11.48
CA VAL A 23 58.22 -4.27 -12.80
C VAL A 23 59.52 -3.55 -13.18
N GLU A 24 59.62 -2.24 -12.98
CA GLU A 24 60.86 -1.50 -13.25
C GLU A 24 62.04 -2.00 -12.42
N ARG A 25 61.82 -2.30 -11.13
CA ARG A 25 62.85 -2.87 -10.24
C ARG A 25 63.22 -4.31 -10.61
N LEU A 26 62.29 -5.08 -11.17
CA LEU A 26 62.53 -6.45 -11.59
C LEU A 26 63.40 -6.52 -12.85
N PHE A 27 63.17 -5.63 -13.83
CA PHE A 27 63.78 -5.71 -15.16
C PHE A 27 64.86 -4.65 -15.47
N TYR A 28 64.78 -3.44 -14.91
CA TYR A 28 65.58 -2.30 -15.36
C TYR A 28 66.51 -1.71 -14.28
N LYS A 29 66.13 -1.73 -12.99
CA LYS A 29 66.90 -1.10 -11.89
C LYS A 29 67.20 -2.08 -10.75
N LYS A 30 68.48 -2.36 -10.48
CA LYS A 30 68.90 -3.05 -9.24
C LYS A 30 68.94 -2.06 -8.08
N VAL A 31 67.81 -1.90 -7.38
CA VAL A 31 67.72 -1.09 -6.17
C VAL A 31 68.11 -1.95 -4.97
N PHE A 32 69.17 -1.59 -4.26
CA PHE A 32 69.51 -2.19 -2.97
C PHE A 32 68.65 -1.55 -1.89
N ILE A 33 67.68 -2.30 -1.37
CA ILE A 33 66.87 -1.86 -0.24
C ILE A 33 67.70 -2.05 1.02
N GLN A 34 68.02 -0.94 1.70
CA GLN A 34 68.58 -1.02 3.05
C GLN A 34 67.45 -1.38 4.00
N VAL A 35 67.35 -2.68 4.30
CA VAL A 35 66.40 -3.19 5.29
C VAL A 35 66.84 -2.73 6.67
N ASN A 36 66.17 -1.70 7.20
CA ASN A 36 66.44 -1.15 8.53
C ASN A 36 65.44 -1.70 9.56
N PHE A 37 65.80 -1.67 10.85
CA PHE A 37 64.90 -2.04 11.95
C PHE A 37 63.52 -1.36 11.84
N TRP A 38 63.51 -0.10 11.42
CA TRP A 38 62.30 0.68 11.22
C TRP A 38 61.34 0.11 10.17
N SER A 39 61.86 -0.56 9.12
CA SER A 39 61.04 -1.18 8.08
C SER A 39 60.16 -2.30 8.66
N TYR A 40 60.70 -3.10 9.58
CA TYR A 40 59.92 -4.13 10.28
C TYR A 40 59.00 -3.54 11.33
N ALA A 41 59.50 -2.58 12.14
CA ALA A 41 58.74 -2.01 13.24
C ALA A 41 57.42 -1.34 12.76
N VAL A 42 57.47 -0.62 11.64
CA VAL A 42 56.29 0.05 11.07
C VAL A 42 55.25 -0.97 10.59
N ILE A 43 55.66 -1.99 9.83
CA ILE A 43 54.71 -2.97 9.26
C ILE A 43 54.12 -3.86 10.35
N ILE A 44 54.92 -4.29 11.33
CA ILE A 44 54.42 -5.06 12.47
C ILE A 44 53.40 -4.24 13.26
N THR A 45 53.67 -2.94 13.48
CA THR A 45 52.72 -2.05 14.16
C THR A 45 51.42 -1.91 13.35
N ALA A 46 51.50 -1.75 12.03
CA ALA A 46 50.34 -1.69 11.16
C ALA A 46 49.48 -2.98 11.26
N ILE A 47 50.11 -4.16 11.19
CA ILE A 47 49.42 -5.44 11.34
C ILE A 47 48.67 -5.55 12.67
N VAL A 48 49.30 -5.12 13.78
CA VAL A 48 48.66 -5.16 15.11
C VAL A 48 47.45 -4.22 15.17
N VAL A 49 47.56 -3.03 14.58
CA VAL A 49 46.45 -2.07 14.51
C VAL A 49 45.30 -2.62 13.67
N ASP A 50 45.58 -3.14 12.47
CA ASP A 50 44.58 -3.68 11.56
C ASP A 50 43.90 -4.94 12.13
N TYR A 51 44.66 -5.79 12.82
CA TYR A 51 44.12 -6.95 13.53
C TYR A 51 43.12 -6.52 14.62
N THR A 52 43.50 -5.50 15.40
CA THR A 52 42.65 -4.97 16.46
C THR A 52 41.38 -4.34 15.90
N ARG A 53 41.50 -3.54 14.84
CA ARG A 53 40.36 -2.94 14.12
C ARG A 53 39.43 -4.01 13.56
N SER A 54 39.96 -4.95 12.78
CA SER A 54 39.19 -6.06 12.20
C SER A 54 38.38 -6.79 13.28
N ARG A 55 38.99 -7.13 14.43
CA ARG A 55 38.30 -7.78 15.55
C ARG A 55 37.17 -6.94 16.16
N ILE A 56 37.38 -5.64 16.35
CA ILE A 56 36.38 -4.74 16.91
C ILE A 56 35.20 -4.58 15.95
N LEU A 57 35.48 -4.31 14.67
CA LEU A 57 34.48 -4.14 13.63
C LEU A 57 33.67 -5.42 13.40
N TYR A 58 34.32 -6.60 13.40
CA TYR A 58 33.61 -7.87 13.23
C TYR A 58 32.66 -8.16 14.39
N ARG A 59 33.03 -7.79 15.63
CA ARG A 59 32.14 -7.89 16.80
C ARG A 59 30.96 -6.92 16.68
N ALA A 60 31.21 -5.67 16.26
CA ALA A 60 30.17 -4.68 16.07
C ALA A 60 29.21 -5.06 14.91
N ALA A 61 29.74 -5.61 13.81
CA ALA A 61 28.99 -6.10 12.68
C ALA A 61 27.98 -7.18 13.09
N ARG A 62 28.40 -8.17 13.88
CA ARG A 62 27.50 -9.21 14.41
C ARG A 62 26.49 -8.66 15.41
N LYS A 63 26.89 -7.72 16.26
CA LYS A 63 25.99 -7.12 17.26
C LYS A 63 24.88 -6.29 16.61
N HIS A 64 25.19 -5.60 15.52
CA HIS A 64 24.26 -4.67 14.86
C HIS A 64 23.72 -5.18 13.51
N ASN A 65 24.00 -6.43 13.13
CA ASN A 65 23.67 -7.01 11.81
C ASN A 65 24.06 -6.08 10.64
N SER A 66 25.22 -5.44 10.74
CA SER A 66 25.65 -4.42 9.78
C SER A 66 26.61 -5.00 8.75
N GLN A 67 26.12 -5.12 7.51
CA GLN A 67 26.94 -5.54 6.37
C GLN A 67 28.06 -4.56 6.03
N ALA A 68 27.89 -3.27 6.37
CA ALA A 68 28.93 -2.27 6.17
C ALA A 68 30.13 -2.52 7.12
N LEU A 69 29.85 -2.72 8.42
CA LEU A 69 30.90 -3.02 9.40
C LEU A 69 31.58 -4.36 9.13
N GLU A 70 30.84 -5.35 8.59
CA GLU A 70 31.42 -6.63 8.18
C GLU A 70 32.37 -6.47 6.98
N ALA A 71 31.99 -5.65 6.00
CA ALA A 71 32.82 -5.35 4.84
C ALA A 71 34.12 -4.64 5.26
N ASP A 72 34.04 -3.66 6.15
CA ASP A 72 35.22 -2.96 6.70
C ASP A 72 36.13 -3.92 7.50
N ALA A 73 35.56 -4.84 8.28
CA ALA A 73 36.35 -5.85 8.98
C ALA A 73 37.12 -6.78 8.01
N LEU A 74 36.49 -7.17 6.90
CA LEU A 74 37.12 -7.95 5.84
C LEU A 74 38.21 -7.15 5.10
N HIS A 75 38.01 -5.84 4.91
CA HIS A 75 39.03 -4.95 4.35
C HIS A 75 40.32 -4.98 5.19
N PHE A 76 40.21 -4.66 6.49
CA PHE A 76 41.37 -4.69 7.40
C PHE A 76 42.01 -6.08 7.48
N SER A 77 41.21 -7.14 7.40
CA SER A 77 41.74 -8.51 7.37
C SER A 77 42.62 -8.77 6.15
N THR A 78 42.34 -8.10 5.03
CA THR A 78 43.13 -8.24 3.81
C THR A 78 44.34 -7.31 3.78
N ASP A 79 44.28 -6.18 4.47
CA ASP A 79 45.46 -5.34 4.73
C ASP A 79 46.49 -6.09 5.58
N ILE A 80 46.04 -6.90 6.55
CA ILE A 80 46.93 -7.79 7.33
C ILE A 80 47.62 -8.82 6.42
N LEU A 81 46.88 -9.44 5.50
CA LEU A 81 47.44 -10.40 4.54
C LEU A 81 48.46 -9.72 3.63
N SER A 82 48.13 -8.56 3.09
CA SER A 82 49.02 -7.76 2.24
C SER A 82 50.29 -7.35 2.99
N SER A 83 50.16 -6.83 4.22
CA SER A 83 51.30 -6.47 5.07
C SER A 83 52.17 -7.69 5.42
N SER A 84 51.56 -8.87 5.59
CA SER A 84 52.30 -10.11 5.82
C SER A 84 53.14 -10.50 4.61
N VAL A 85 52.61 -10.34 3.39
CA VAL A 85 53.36 -10.59 2.14
C VAL A 85 54.56 -9.63 2.03
N VAL A 86 54.40 -8.35 2.40
CA VAL A 86 55.52 -7.39 2.42
C VAL A 86 56.60 -7.80 3.41
N ILE A 87 56.24 -8.21 4.64
CA ILE A 87 57.22 -8.69 5.63
C ILE A 87 57.99 -9.89 5.08
N ILE A 88 57.32 -10.84 4.42
CA ILE A 88 57.98 -12.00 3.80
C ILE A 88 58.96 -11.53 2.70
N GLY A 89 58.57 -10.55 1.88
CA GLY A 89 59.44 -9.93 0.88
C GLY A 89 60.70 -9.29 1.48
N LEU A 90 60.54 -8.54 2.58
CA LEU A 90 61.66 -7.93 3.31
C LEU A 90 62.58 -8.97 3.94
N ILE A 91 62.04 -10.03 4.53
CA ILE A 91 62.83 -11.15 5.06
C ILE A 91 63.63 -11.79 3.92
N GLY A 92 63.00 -12.09 2.78
CA GLY A 92 63.69 -12.62 1.61
C GLY A 92 64.80 -11.72 1.09
N SER A 93 64.57 -10.41 1.07
CA SER A 93 65.57 -9.41 0.69
C SER A 93 66.75 -9.37 1.67
N SER A 94 66.48 -9.46 2.97
CA SER A 94 67.53 -9.51 4.01
C SER A 94 68.42 -10.76 3.93
N LEU A 95 67.89 -11.87 3.39
CA LEU A 95 68.63 -13.10 3.12
C LEU A 95 69.43 -13.07 1.80
N GLY A 96 69.47 -11.92 1.11
CA GLY A 96 70.22 -11.71 -0.13
C GLY A 96 69.44 -11.98 -1.42
N VAL A 97 68.14 -12.28 -1.34
CA VAL A 97 67.29 -12.47 -2.53
C VAL A 97 66.80 -11.11 -3.04
N ASN A 98 67.56 -10.51 -3.95
CA ASN A 98 67.30 -9.15 -4.46
C ASN A 98 65.94 -8.96 -5.16
N TYR A 99 65.30 -10.04 -5.62
CA TYR A 99 64.00 -9.99 -6.31
C TYR A 99 62.80 -10.22 -5.38
N ALA A 100 63.03 -10.52 -4.10
CA ALA A 100 61.96 -10.88 -3.16
C ALA A 100 60.99 -9.71 -2.89
N ASP A 101 61.51 -8.48 -2.75
CA ASP A 101 60.69 -7.29 -2.51
C ASP A 101 59.83 -6.89 -3.74
N PRO A 102 60.39 -6.79 -4.98
CA PRO A 102 59.56 -6.54 -6.16
C PRO A 102 58.48 -7.60 -6.41
N LEU A 103 58.78 -8.89 -6.15
CA LEU A 103 57.79 -9.96 -6.27
C LEU A 103 56.69 -9.86 -5.20
N ALA A 104 57.07 -9.53 -3.96
CA ALA A 104 56.10 -9.28 -2.89
C ALA A 104 55.21 -8.06 -3.21
N ALA A 105 55.79 -6.97 -3.72
CA ALA A 105 55.06 -5.77 -4.13
C ALA A 105 54.06 -6.06 -5.27
N LEU A 106 54.45 -6.87 -6.27
CA LEU A 106 53.53 -7.33 -7.31
C LEU A 106 52.39 -8.17 -6.73
N GLY A 107 52.71 -9.12 -5.85
CA GLY A 107 51.70 -9.95 -5.19
C GLY A 107 50.68 -9.11 -4.42
N VAL A 108 51.15 -8.12 -3.65
CA VAL A 108 50.29 -7.18 -2.93
C VAL A 108 49.45 -6.34 -3.88
N SER A 109 50.04 -5.80 -4.96
CA SER A 109 49.27 -5.01 -5.93
C SER A 109 48.13 -5.81 -6.57
N ILE A 110 48.32 -7.10 -6.83
CA ILE A 110 47.28 -7.98 -7.39
C ILE A 110 46.16 -8.21 -6.37
N ILE A 111 46.52 -8.49 -5.11
CA ILE A 111 45.56 -8.70 -4.02
C ILE A 111 44.71 -7.44 -3.83
N VAL A 112 45.35 -6.27 -3.69
CA VAL A 112 44.66 -4.99 -3.46
C VAL A 112 43.82 -4.60 -4.68
N ALA A 113 44.31 -4.81 -5.91
CA ALA A 113 43.52 -4.56 -7.12
C ALA A 113 42.27 -5.43 -7.20
N PHE A 114 42.37 -6.72 -6.85
CA PHE A 114 41.22 -7.63 -6.84
C PHE A 114 40.13 -7.19 -5.85
N ILE A 115 40.54 -6.77 -4.64
CA ILE A 115 39.61 -6.30 -3.60
C ILE A 115 38.97 -4.97 -4.03
N SER A 116 39.78 -4.04 -4.49
CA SER A 116 39.33 -2.73 -4.98
C SER A 116 38.31 -2.92 -6.09
N PHE A 117 38.60 -3.78 -7.07
CA PHE A 117 37.66 -4.08 -8.15
C PHE A 117 36.32 -4.65 -7.63
N ARG A 118 36.37 -5.61 -6.70
CA ARG A 118 35.17 -6.20 -6.08
C ARG A 118 34.35 -5.16 -5.31
N MET A 119 35.02 -4.26 -4.58
CA MET A 119 34.38 -3.19 -3.82
C MET A 119 33.76 -2.13 -4.74
N GLY A 120 34.48 -1.76 -5.81
CA GLY A 120 34.00 -0.86 -6.86
C GLY A 120 32.73 -1.40 -7.53
N LYS A 121 32.74 -2.68 -7.92
CA LYS A 121 31.56 -3.34 -8.50
C LYS A 121 30.35 -3.28 -7.56
N ARG A 122 30.53 -3.59 -6.27
CA ARG A 122 29.44 -3.51 -5.28
C ARG A 122 28.91 -2.08 -5.12
N THR A 123 29.80 -1.09 -5.13
CA THR A 123 29.43 0.33 -5.00
C THR A 123 28.64 0.81 -6.21
N ILE A 124 29.06 0.41 -7.42
CA ILE A 124 28.34 0.69 -8.66
C ILE A 124 26.97 0.00 -8.64
N ASP A 125 26.89 -1.27 -8.23
CA ASP A 125 25.64 -2.01 -8.11
C ASP A 125 24.62 -1.25 -7.24
N VAL A 126 25.05 -0.67 -6.10
CA VAL A 126 24.16 0.13 -5.25
C VAL A 126 23.80 1.48 -5.89
N LEU A 127 24.73 2.13 -6.59
CA LEU A 127 24.47 3.42 -7.26
C LEU A 127 23.50 3.29 -8.44
N VAL A 128 23.46 2.13 -9.09
CA VAL A 128 22.56 1.83 -10.22
C VAL A 128 21.22 1.22 -9.73
N ASP A 129 20.96 1.25 -8.42
CA ASP A 129 19.77 0.66 -7.79
C ASP A 129 19.56 -0.81 -8.19
N ARG A 130 20.64 -1.61 -8.16
CA ARG A 130 20.56 -3.04 -8.49
C ARG A 130 19.56 -3.74 -7.57
N SER A 131 18.70 -4.53 -8.17
CA SER A 131 17.71 -5.34 -7.46
C SER A 131 18.39 -6.27 -6.43
N PRO A 132 17.77 -6.48 -5.24
CA PRO A 132 18.19 -7.48 -4.29
C PRO A 132 18.35 -8.87 -4.92
N ALA A 133 18.98 -9.79 -4.18
CA ALA A 133 19.01 -11.19 -4.58
C ALA A 133 17.59 -11.69 -4.92
N SER A 134 17.49 -12.47 -6.00
CA SER A 134 16.22 -12.83 -6.64
C SER A 134 15.28 -13.57 -5.70
N ASP A 135 15.83 -14.34 -4.77
CA ASP A 135 15.13 -15.06 -3.70
C ASP A 135 14.33 -14.12 -2.77
N VAL A 136 14.92 -13.00 -2.36
CA VAL A 136 14.26 -12.00 -1.51
C VAL A 136 13.13 -11.32 -2.29
N THR A 137 13.41 -10.88 -3.51
CA THR A 137 12.43 -10.20 -4.37
C THR A 137 11.23 -11.11 -4.67
N GLU A 138 11.47 -12.39 -4.97
CA GLU A 138 10.41 -13.37 -5.24
C GLU A 138 9.58 -13.68 -4.00
N THR A 139 10.22 -13.80 -2.83
CA THR A 139 9.52 -14.00 -1.55
C THR A 139 8.58 -12.83 -1.23
N LEU A 140 9.05 -11.60 -1.42
CA LEU A 140 8.24 -10.40 -1.22
C LEU A 140 7.08 -10.35 -2.21
N LEU A 141 7.33 -10.57 -3.50
CA LEU A 141 6.29 -10.57 -4.54
C LEU A 141 5.21 -11.62 -4.27
N ASN A 142 5.60 -12.85 -3.92
CA ASN A 142 4.66 -13.93 -3.61
C ASN A 142 3.83 -13.61 -2.35
N THR A 143 4.39 -12.87 -1.39
CA THR A 143 3.65 -12.44 -0.21
C THR A 143 2.54 -11.47 -0.57
N VAL A 144 2.81 -10.51 -1.47
CA VAL A 144 1.81 -9.54 -1.96
C VAL A 144 0.72 -10.26 -2.77
N LYS A 145 1.10 -11.14 -3.70
CA LYS A 145 0.13 -11.89 -4.54
C LYS A 145 -0.89 -12.71 -3.74
N ASN A 146 -0.56 -13.07 -2.50
CA ASN A 146 -1.42 -13.84 -1.60
C ASN A 146 -2.32 -12.98 -0.70
N VAL A 147 -2.35 -11.66 -0.89
CA VAL A 147 -3.30 -10.77 -0.21
C VAL A 147 -4.64 -10.82 -0.95
N LYS A 148 -5.73 -10.98 -0.20
CA LYS A 148 -7.08 -11.08 -0.79
C LYS A 148 -7.51 -9.73 -1.36
N GLY A 149 -8.21 -9.76 -2.48
CA GLY A 149 -8.73 -8.56 -3.14
C GLY A 149 -7.78 -7.92 -4.17
N ILE A 150 -6.53 -8.38 -4.25
CA ILE A 150 -5.61 -8.01 -5.33
C ILE A 150 -5.91 -8.83 -6.58
N ILE A 151 -6.07 -8.16 -7.71
CA ILE A 151 -6.28 -8.79 -9.02
C ILE A 151 -4.93 -9.13 -9.65
N ALA A 152 -4.04 -8.15 -9.68
CA ALA A 152 -2.68 -8.31 -10.17
C ALA A 152 -1.71 -7.36 -9.46
N VAL A 153 -0.43 -7.72 -9.50
CA VAL A 153 0.68 -6.86 -9.06
C VAL A 153 1.50 -6.49 -10.29
N LYS A 154 1.66 -5.20 -10.53
CA LYS A 154 2.40 -4.63 -11.66
C LYS A 154 3.60 -3.83 -11.15
N ASN A 155 4.61 -3.69 -12.00
CA ASN A 155 5.77 -2.83 -11.77
C ASN A 155 6.47 -3.04 -10.42
N PHE A 156 6.48 -4.28 -9.90
CA PHE A 156 7.14 -4.59 -8.63
C PHE A 156 8.65 -4.34 -8.75
N ARG A 157 9.14 -3.39 -7.98
CA ARG A 157 10.55 -3.00 -7.91
C ARG A 157 10.98 -3.07 -6.46
N ALA A 158 12.13 -3.69 -6.24
CA ALA A 158 12.79 -3.68 -4.95
C ALA A 158 14.22 -3.17 -5.16
N ARG A 159 14.69 -2.31 -4.26
CA ARG A 159 16.06 -1.81 -4.26
C ARG A 159 16.62 -1.76 -2.85
N LEU A 160 17.93 -1.92 -2.73
CA LEU A 160 18.65 -1.85 -1.47
C LEU A 160 19.34 -0.50 -1.35
N SER A 161 19.09 0.20 -0.25
CA SER A 161 19.87 1.39 0.10
C SER A 161 20.28 1.33 1.56
N GLY A 162 21.58 1.15 1.79
CA GLY A 162 22.14 0.87 3.11
C GLY A 162 21.61 -0.45 3.68
N GLY A 163 21.04 -0.40 4.89
CA GLY A 163 20.42 -1.56 5.55
C GLY A 163 18.94 -1.77 5.21
N LYS A 164 18.31 -0.80 4.53
CA LYS A 164 16.88 -0.78 4.22
C LYS A 164 16.59 -1.33 2.84
N VAL A 165 15.42 -1.95 2.71
CA VAL A 165 14.85 -2.36 1.42
C VAL A 165 13.74 -1.38 1.08
N PHE A 166 13.75 -0.82 -0.12
CA PHE A 166 12.66 -0.01 -0.65
C PHE A 166 11.91 -0.85 -1.67
N VAL A 167 10.59 -0.91 -1.54
CA VAL A 167 9.71 -1.66 -2.42
C VAL A 167 8.67 -0.72 -3.00
N ASP A 168 8.63 -0.61 -4.32
CA ASP A 168 7.64 0.17 -5.05
C ASP A 168 6.82 -0.79 -5.92
N MET A 169 5.50 -0.67 -5.91
CA MET A 169 4.63 -1.50 -6.75
C MET A 169 3.33 -0.80 -7.12
N SER A 170 2.73 -1.24 -8.22
CA SER A 170 1.32 -0.99 -8.53
C SER A 170 0.51 -2.25 -8.23
N VAL A 171 -0.68 -2.11 -7.63
CA VAL A 171 -1.63 -3.20 -7.44
C VAL A 171 -2.94 -2.87 -8.14
N GLU A 172 -3.47 -3.82 -8.89
CA GLU A 172 -4.77 -3.70 -9.51
C GLU A 172 -5.85 -4.11 -8.53
N LEU A 173 -6.80 -3.20 -8.27
CA LEU A 173 -7.95 -3.41 -7.39
C LEU A 173 -9.25 -3.18 -8.16
N PRO A 174 -10.36 -3.85 -7.79
CA PRO A 174 -11.65 -3.58 -8.42
C PRO A 174 -12.02 -2.11 -8.25
N ARG A 175 -12.39 -1.43 -9.34
CA ARG A 175 -12.77 -0.02 -9.29
C ARG A 175 -14.08 0.25 -8.53
N SER A 176 -14.93 -0.75 -8.37
CA SER A 176 -16.15 -0.70 -7.54
C SER A 176 -15.86 -0.83 -6.03
N LEU A 177 -14.61 -1.12 -5.64
CA LEU A 177 -14.23 -1.28 -4.25
C LEU A 177 -14.26 0.10 -3.54
N PRO A 178 -14.90 0.21 -2.35
CA PRO A 178 -14.84 1.44 -1.56
C PRO A 178 -13.39 1.82 -1.24
N PHE A 179 -13.09 3.13 -1.27
CA PHE A 179 -11.74 3.63 -1.05
C PHE A 179 -11.12 3.17 0.28
N GLU A 180 -11.90 3.16 1.37
CA GLU A 180 -11.43 2.65 2.67
C GLU A 180 -11.01 1.17 2.60
N LYS A 181 -11.74 0.35 1.85
CA LYS A 181 -11.39 -1.07 1.66
C LYS A 181 -10.15 -1.25 0.79
N ALA A 182 -9.97 -0.40 -0.21
CA ALA A 182 -8.72 -0.37 -0.96
C ALA A 182 -7.53 -0.02 -0.04
N HIS A 183 -7.70 0.97 0.86
CA HIS A 183 -6.66 1.35 1.82
C HIS A 183 -6.36 0.23 2.83
N GLU A 184 -7.38 -0.49 3.32
CA GLU A 184 -7.17 -1.66 4.19
C GLU A 184 -6.30 -2.74 3.53
N ILE A 185 -6.49 -2.98 2.22
CA ILE A 185 -5.66 -3.92 1.45
C ILE A 185 -4.22 -3.43 1.37
N ILE A 186 -4.02 -2.13 1.09
CA ILE A 186 -2.68 -1.51 1.04
C ILE A 186 -1.97 -1.64 2.40
N ASP A 187 -2.65 -1.33 3.50
CA ASP A 187 -2.10 -1.48 4.85
C ASP A 187 -1.74 -2.94 5.17
N GLU A 188 -2.55 -3.89 4.69
CA GLU A 188 -2.23 -5.31 4.84
C GLU A 188 -0.96 -5.69 4.08
N ILE A 189 -0.78 -5.21 2.85
CA ILE A 189 0.44 -5.42 2.05
C ILE A 189 1.65 -4.89 2.82
N GLU A 190 1.60 -3.64 3.27
CA GLU A 190 2.70 -3.02 4.02
C GLU A 190 3.06 -3.82 5.27
N ARG A 191 2.05 -4.21 6.05
CA ARG A 191 2.24 -4.96 7.29
C ARG A 191 2.89 -6.32 7.02
N ARG A 192 2.43 -7.05 5.98
CA ARG A 192 3.00 -8.36 5.63
C ARG A 192 4.46 -8.25 5.19
N LEU A 193 4.81 -7.22 4.41
CA LEU A 193 6.19 -6.99 3.98
C LEU A 193 7.10 -6.58 5.15
N LYS A 194 6.63 -5.67 6.02
CA LYS A 194 7.34 -5.26 7.24
C LYS A 194 7.55 -6.43 8.24
N ASN A 195 6.67 -7.43 8.25
CA ASN A 195 6.82 -8.64 9.06
C ASN A 195 7.95 -9.57 8.56
N ILE A 196 8.18 -9.63 7.25
CA ILE A 196 9.29 -10.40 6.67
C ILE A 196 10.62 -9.71 6.99
N ARG A 197 10.66 -8.39 6.81
CA ARG A 197 11.84 -7.59 7.10
C ARG A 197 11.42 -6.22 7.63
N ARG A 198 11.73 -5.97 8.91
CA ARG A 198 11.34 -4.75 9.63
C ARG A 198 11.84 -3.46 8.98
N ASP A 199 13.02 -3.50 8.36
CA ASP A 199 13.65 -2.35 7.70
C ASP A 199 13.19 -2.17 6.23
N THR A 200 11.94 -2.53 5.92
CA THR A 200 11.36 -2.37 4.58
C THR A 200 10.48 -1.14 4.52
N ASP A 201 10.77 -0.26 3.57
CA ASP A 201 9.94 0.88 3.18
C ASP A 201 9.14 0.50 1.94
N VAL A 202 7.84 0.75 1.94
CA VAL A 202 6.92 0.23 0.92
C VAL A 202 6.06 1.37 0.43
N VAL A 203 6.00 1.54 -0.89
CA VAL A 203 5.05 2.43 -1.57
C VAL A 203 4.19 1.59 -2.50
N VAL A 204 2.87 1.65 -2.28
CA VAL A 204 1.89 0.92 -3.09
C VAL A 204 1.02 1.93 -3.83
N HIS A 205 1.00 1.84 -5.15
CA HIS A 205 0.07 2.57 -5.99
C HIS A 205 -1.12 1.67 -6.32
N ALA A 206 -2.35 2.09 -6.02
CA ALA A 206 -3.55 1.35 -6.39
C ALA A 206 -4.05 1.81 -7.77
N GLU A 207 -4.21 0.85 -8.68
CA GLU A 207 -4.77 1.06 -10.01
C GLU A 207 -6.17 0.44 -10.06
N PRO A 208 -7.24 1.24 -10.20
CA PRO A 208 -8.59 0.72 -10.32
C PRO A 208 -8.76 0.06 -11.70
N VAL A 209 -9.25 -1.18 -11.72
CA VAL A 209 -9.54 -1.92 -12.96
C VAL A 209 -10.96 -2.43 -12.99
N GLN A 210 -11.48 -2.56 -14.21
CA GLN A 210 -12.78 -3.18 -14.45
C GLN A 210 -12.70 -4.69 -14.20
N THR A 211 -13.69 -5.23 -13.51
CA THR A 211 -13.78 -6.68 -13.24
C THR A 211 -15.10 -7.29 -13.68
N GLU A 212 -15.10 -8.60 -13.93
CA GLU A 212 -16.31 -9.38 -14.22
C GLU A 212 -17.26 -9.48 -13.02
N LEU A 213 -16.80 -9.13 -11.81
CA LEU A 213 -17.60 -9.15 -10.59
C LEU A 213 -18.47 -7.89 -10.43
N GLU A 214 -18.26 -6.87 -11.28
CA GLU A 214 -19.06 -5.65 -11.25
C GLU A 214 -20.48 -5.91 -11.74
N SER A 215 -21.45 -5.65 -10.86
CA SER A 215 -22.86 -5.61 -11.27
C SER A 215 -23.12 -4.44 -12.22
N VAL A 216 -24.22 -4.49 -12.96
CA VAL A 216 -24.66 -3.36 -13.79
C VAL A 216 -24.87 -2.12 -12.91
N ALA A 217 -25.42 -2.29 -11.72
CA ALA A 217 -25.60 -1.20 -10.75
C ALA A 217 -24.27 -0.57 -10.31
N ASP A 218 -23.21 -1.37 -10.10
CA ASP A 218 -21.87 -0.84 -9.79
C ASP A 218 -21.33 0.01 -10.95
N LYS A 219 -21.52 -0.45 -12.19
CA LYS A 219 -21.10 0.30 -13.39
C LYS A 219 -21.86 1.62 -13.52
N VAL A 220 -23.15 1.65 -13.19
CA VAL A 220 -23.95 2.88 -13.16
C VAL A 220 -23.43 3.85 -12.11
N ARG A 221 -23.11 3.38 -10.90
CA ARG A 221 -22.48 4.21 -9.85
C ARG A 221 -21.14 4.80 -10.30
N LEU A 222 -20.30 3.98 -10.93
CA LEU A 222 -19.00 4.43 -11.46
C LEU A 222 -19.15 5.46 -12.59
N SER A 223 -20.17 5.32 -13.45
CA SER A 223 -20.50 6.35 -14.44
C SER A 223 -20.91 7.67 -13.78
N ALA A 224 -21.72 7.61 -12.71
CA ALA A 224 -22.13 8.79 -11.95
C ALA A 224 -20.96 9.52 -11.27
N ASP A 225 -20.06 8.76 -10.63
CA ASP A 225 -18.84 9.31 -10.04
C ASP A 225 -17.97 10.02 -11.11
N SER A 226 -17.86 9.42 -12.31
CA SER A 226 -17.11 10.02 -13.42
C SER A 226 -17.76 11.31 -13.96
N SER A 227 -19.10 11.40 -13.94
CA SER A 227 -19.83 12.63 -14.29
C SER A 227 -19.98 13.61 -13.12
N GLN A 228 -19.39 13.31 -11.95
CA GLN A 228 -19.51 14.12 -10.72
C GLN A 228 -20.97 14.34 -10.28
N THR A 229 -21.84 13.38 -10.56
CA THR A 229 -23.24 13.40 -10.18
C THR A 229 -23.48 12.45 -9.02
N LYS A 230 -24.43 12.82 -8.14
CA LYS A 230 -24.85 11.95 -7.06
C LYS A 230 -26.14 11.27 -7.49
N ILE A 231 -26.18 9.95 -7.30
CA ILE A 231 -27.35 9.16 -7.64
C ILE A 231 -27.73 8.24 -6.50
N HIS A 232 -29.01 7.91 -6.43
CA HIS A 232 -29.54 6.90 -5.53
C HIS A 232 -30.65 6.09 -6.21
N ASP A 233 -31.15 5.07 -5.52
CA ASP A 233 -32.24 4.20 -5.98
C ASP A 233 -32.06 3.62 -7.39
N ILE A 234 -30.92 2.96 -7.61
CA ILE A 234 -30.60 2.35 -8.90
C ILE A 234 -31.30 1.01 -9.01
N GLU A 235 -32.25 0.92 -9.94
CA GLU A 235 -32.92 -0.31 -10.32
C GLU A 235 -32.47 -0.73 -11.72
N VAL A 236 -32.19 -2.03 -11.88
CA VAL A 236 -31.76 -2.59 -13.16
C VAL A 236 -32.67 -3.75 -13.53
N TYR A 237 -33.29 -3.65 -14.70
CA TYR A 237 -34.17 -4.65 -15.27
C TYR A 237 -33.54 -5.28 -16.51
N GLU A 238 -33.42 -6.61 -16.52
CA GLU A 238 -32.98 -7.34 -17.70
C GLU A 238 -34.18 -7.60 -18.63
N THR A 239 -34.09 -7.10 -19.86
CA THR A 239 -35.12 -7.27 -20.90
C THR A 239 -34.57 -8.06 -22.08
N LYS A 240 -35.43 -8.44 -23.03
CA LYS A 240 -34.99 -9.14 -24.26
C LYS A 240 -34.05 -8.30 -25.12
N ASP A 241 -34.16 -6.97 -25.02
CA ASP A 241 -33.44 -6.01 -25.86
C ASP A 241 -32.26 -5.36 -25.12
N GLY A 242 -31.92 -5.83 -23.91
CA GLY A 242 -30.82 -5.31 -23.08
C GLY A 242 -31.26 -4.90 -21.68
N TYR A 243 -30.48 -4.04 -21.03
CA TYR A 243 -30.78 -3.53 -19.70
C TYR A 243 -31.59 -2.23 -19.77
N GLN A 244 -32.66 -2.18 -18.99
CA GLN A 244 -33.34 -0.94 -18.62
C GLN A 244 -32.85 -0.51 -17.23
N ILE A 245 -32.51 0.76 -17.07
CA ILE A 245 -32.01 1.32 -15.80
C ILE A 245 -32.93 2.46 -15.37
N ASP A 246 -33.42 2.37 -14.15
CA ASP A 246 -34.17 3.44 -13.49
C ASP A 246 -33.32 3.94 -12.32
N LEU A 247 -33.13 5.27 -12.20
CA LEU A 247 -32.29 5.85 -11.16
C LEU A 247 -32.72 7.27 -10.78
N HIS A 248 -32.36 7.70 -9.57
CA HIS A 248 -32.60 9.06 -9.10
C HIS A 248 -31.30 9.86 -9.15
N LEU A 249 -31.34 11.05 -9.74
CA LEU A 249 -30.26 12.03 -9.78
C LEU A 249 -30.51 13.11 -8.73
N ASP A 250 -29.57 13.27 -7.81
CA ASP A 250 -29.59 14.32 -6.80
C ASP A 250 -29.04 15.63 -7.39
N THR A 251 -29.87 16.69 -7.37
CA THR A 251 -29.50 18.05 -7.75
C THR A 251 -29.47 18.99 -6.54
N ASP A 252 -28.77 20.12 -6.69
CA ASP A 252 -28.77 21.18 -5.68
C ASP A 252 -30.11 21.94 -5.72
N VAL A 253 -30.53 22.46 -4.58
CA VAL A 253 -31.75 23.26 -4.45
C VAL A 253 -31.71 24.52 -5.33
N ASN A 254 -30.51 25.00 -5.67
CA ASN A 254 -30.32 26.18 -6.52
C ASN A 254 -30.14 25.85 -8.01
N ASP A 255 -30.09 24.57 -8.39
CA ASP A 255 -30.02 24.20 -9.81
C ASP A 255 -31.35 24.55 -10.50
N ASP A 256 -31.27 25.17 -11.68
CA ASP A 256 -32.42 25.29 -12.56
C ASP A 256 -32.66 23.98 -13.35
N ILE A 257 -33.81 23.91 -14.02
CA ILE A 257 -34.22 22.71 -14.77
C ILE A 257 -33.27 22.43 -15.94
N GLU A 258 -32.69 23.48 -16.54
CA GLU A 258 -31.73 23.34 -17.64
C GLU A 258 -30.43 22.70 -17.15
N SER A 259 -29.85 23.23 -16.08
CA SER A 259 -28.64 22.67 -15.45
C SER A 259 -28.85 21.25 -14.93
N ALA A 260 -30.03 20.97 -14.35
CA ALA A 260 -30.39 19.63 -13.91
C ALA A 260 -30.52 18.65 -15.09
N HIS A 261 -31.07 19.10 -16.21
CA HIS A 261 -31.18 18.31 -17.43
C HIS A 261 -29.81 18.03 -18.05
N GLU A 262 -28.91 19.01 -18.11
CA GLU A 262 -27.54 18.82 -18.61
C GLU A 262 -26.77 17.77 -17.78
N LYS A 263 -26.93 17.79 -16.45
CA LYS A 263 -26.35 16.76 -15.55
C LYS A 263 -26.92 15.37 -15.84
N SER A 264 -28.23 15.28 -16.08
CA SER A 264 -28.90 14.03 -16.46
C SER A 264 -28.38 13.51 -17.80
N GLU A 265 -28.30 14.36 -18.82
CA GLU A 265 -27.84 13.97 -20.16
C GLU A 265 -26.37 13.53 -20.14
N SER A 266 -25.52 14.24 -19.38
CA SER A 266 -24.12 13.85 -19.16
C SER A 266 -24.00 12.46 -18.52
N LEU A 267 -24.79 12.21 -17.48
CA LEU A 267 -24.85 10.91 -16.80
C LEU A 267 -25.32 9.80 -17.73
N GLU A 268 -26.40 10.01 -18.48
CA GLU A 268 -26.93 9.03 -19.44
C GLU A 268 -25.89 8.66 -20.51
N ASN A 269 -25.16 9.66 -21.02
CA ASN A 269 -24.10 9.44 -22.00
C ASN A 269 -22.95 8.59 -21.43
N GLU A 270 -22.51 8.86 -20.20
CA GLU A 270 -21.48 8.04 -19.53
C GLU A 270 -21.98 6.62 -19.18
N ILE A 271 -23.25 6.45 -18.81
CA ILE A 271 -23.84 5.12 -18.61
C ILE A 271 -23.84 4.32 -19.93
N ARG A 272 -24.33 4.89 -21.04
CA ARG A 272 -24.38 4.21 -22.35
C ARG A 272 -22.99 3.84 -22.86
N LYS A 273 -22.00 4.70 -22.61
CA LYS A 273 -20.59 4.46 -22.98
C LYS A 273 -19.97 3.32 -22.19
N ASN A 274 -20.21 3.25 -20.88
CA ASN A 274 -19.66 2.19 -20.02
C ASN A 274 -20.45 0.88 -20.07
N ILE A 275 -21.73 0.93 -20.48
CA ILE A 275 -22.64 -0.22 -20.54
C ILE A 275 -23.38 -0.22 -21.90
N PRO A 276 -22.73 -0.67 -22.99
CA PRO A 276 -23.32 -0.66 -24.33
C PRO A 276 -24.59 -1.51 -24.50
N GLN A 277 -24.87 -2.38 -23.52
CA GLN A 277 -26.03 -3.27 -23.48
C GLN A 277 -27.30 -2.58 -22.94
N VAL A 278 -27.21 -1.31 -22.53
CA VAL A 278 -28.35 -0.53 -22.03
C VAL A 278 -29.18 -0.01 -23.19
N ASN A 279 -30.46 -0.37 -23.23
CA ASN A 279 -31.39 0.13 -24.24
C ASN A 279 -32.08 1.42 -23.78
N GLN A 280 -32.47 1.49 -22.51
CA GLN A 280 -33.29 2.55 -21.94
C GLN A 280 -32.80 2.96 -20.56
N ILE A 281 -32.78 4.27 -20.32
CA ILE A 281 -32.41 4.87 -19.04
C ILE A 281 -33.52 5.85 -18.67
N PHE A 282 -34.02 5.76 -17.45
CA PHE A 282 -34.94 6.72 -16.87
C PHE A 282 -34.26 7.38 -15.67
N VAL A 283 -34.09 8.70 -15.75
CA VAL A 283 -33.52 9.50 -14.66
C VAL A 283 -34.62 10.33 -14.02
N HIS A 284 -34.89 10.08 -12.75
CA HIS A 284 -35.74 10.93 -11.93
C HIS A 284 -34.88 12.01 -11.26
N ILE A 285 -35.25 13.29 -11.41
CA ILE A 285 -34.49 14.40 -10.83
C ILE A 285 -35.06 14.73 -9.46
N ASP A 286 -34.25 14.50 -8.43
CA ASP A 286 -34.60 14.75 -7.03
C ASP A 286 -33.77 15.89 -6.45
N GLN A 287 -34.40 16.67 -5.58
CA GLN A 287 -33.70 17.69 -4.81
C GLN A 287 -33.14 17.08 -3.53
N HIS A 288 -31.81 17.12 -3.38
CA HIS A 288 -31.16 16.62 -2.18
C HIS A 288 -30.90 17.74 -1.17
N GLN A 289 -31.42 17.60 0.05
CA GLN A 289 -31.07 18.49 1.16
C GLN A 289 -29.88 17.92 1.93
N THR A 290 -28.73 18.58 1.83
CA THR A 290 -27.45 18.13 2.41
C THR A 290 -27.27 18.42 3.90
N GLY A 291 -28.31 18.89 4.62
CA GLY A 291 -28.23 19.30 6.02
C GLY A 291 -29.29 18.67 6.93
N PRO A 292 -29.03 18.59 8.25
CA PRO A 292 -30.03 18.13 9.22
C PRO A 292 -31.25 19.05 9.21
N GLN A 293 -32.43 18.49 8.98
CA GLN A 293 -33.68 19.24 9.08
C GLN A 293 -34.03 19.49 10.55
N HIS A 294 -34.38 20.73 10.89
CA HIS A 294 -34.93 21.04 12.21
C HIS A 294 -36.33 20.45 12.31
N ALA A 295 -36.57 19.65 13.35
CA ALA A 295 -37.84 18.99 13.55
C ALA A 295 -38.17 18.94 15.05
N ASP A 296 -39.37 19.37 15.41
CA ASP A 296 -39.80 19.42 16.81
C ASP A 296 -40.31 18.05 17.25
N VAL A 297 -39.82 17.56 18.39
CA VAL A 297 -40.28 16.29 18.96
C VAL A 297 -41.63 16.51 19.64
N VAL A 298 -42.71 16.20 18.92
CA VAL A 298 -44.11 16.36 19.38
C VAL A 298 -44.56 15.25 20.32
N SER A 299 -43.75 14.20 20.48
CA SER A 299 -44.04 13.03 21.31
C SER A 299 -44.37 13.37 22.76
N SER A 300 -43.75 14.42 23.30
CA SER A 300 -43.93 14.92 24.67
C SER A 300 -45.30 15.58 24.89
N ASP A 301 -45.82 16.25 23.86
CA ASP A 301 -46.98 17.14 23.96
C ASP A 301 -48.30 16.45 23.56
N ASN A 302 -48.23 15.30 22.89
CA ASN A 302 -49.39 14.57 22.36
C ASN A 302 -49.39 13.08 22.71
N ILE A 303 -49.29 12.76 24.00
CA ILE A 303 -49.28 11.37 24.53
C ILE A 303 -50.48 10.55 24.02
N LYS A 304 -51.67 11.14 23.93
CA LYS A 304 -52.88 10.46 23.43
C LYS A 304 -52.74 10.00 21.98
N LEU A 305 -52.10 10.81 21.13
CA LEU A 305 -51.86 10.48 19.73
C LEU A 305 -50.83 9.35 19.61
N VAL A 306 -49.77 9.39 20.43
CA VAL A 306 -48.75 8.33 20.51
C VAL A 306 -49.40 6.98 20.86
N GLU A 307 -50.26 6.95 21.88
CA GLU A 307 -50.96 5.73 22.29
C GLU A 307 -51.91 5.21 21.21
N GLU A 308 -52.66 6.11 20.55
CA GLU A 308 -53.58 5.71 19.48
C GLU A 308 -52.84 5.12 18.28
N LEU A 309 -51.70 5.71 17.87
CA LEU A 309 -50.85 5.19 16.81
C LEU A 309 -50.25 3.84 17.20
N LYS A 310 -49.76 3.71 18.43
CA LYS A 310 -49.22 2.44 18.95
C LYS A 310 -50.28 1.34 18.89
N ASN A 311 -51.51 1.63 19.29
CA ASN A 311 -52.60 0.66 19.25
C ASN A 311 -52.96 0.25 17.82
N MET A 312 -52.93 1.17 16.85
CA MET A 312 -53.14 0.83 15.44
C MET A 312 -52.03 -0.06 14.88
N ILE A 313 -50.78 0.23 15.21
CA ILE A 313 -49.64 -0.59 14.82
C ILE A 313 -49.76 -2.01 15.42
N MET A 314 -50.08 -2.09 16.72
CA MET A 314 -50.25 -3.35 17.43
C MET A 314 -51.51 -4.15 17.04
N ASN A 315 -52.41 -3.59 16.23
CA ASN A 315 -53.61 -4.28 15.76
C ASN A 315 -53.31 -5.31 14.66
N ASP A 316 -52.12 -5.26 14.04
CA ASP A 316 -51.71 -6.30 13.11
C ASP A 316 -51.17 -7.52 13.87
N ASN A 317 -51.79 -8.69 13.64
CA ASN A 317 -51.44 -9.95 14.31
C ASN A 317 -50.01 -10.42 14.05
N ASN A 318 -49.30 -9.84 13.08
CA ASN A 318 -47.92 -10.17 12.75
C ASN A 318 -46.88 -9.35 13.53
N ILE A 319 -47.32 -8.29 14.21
CA ILE A 319 -46.48 -7.44 15.05
C ILE A 319 -46.62 -7.90 16.51
N VAL A 320 -45.51 -8.33 17.09
CA VAL A 320 -45.43 -8.86 18.47
C VAL A 320 -45.23 -7.73 19.48
N GLU A 321 -44.46 -6.72 19.11
CA GLU A 321 -44.11 -5.60 19.99
C GLU A 321 -43.83 -4.34 19.17
N CYS A 322 -44.22 -3.16 19.68
CA CYS A 322 -43.88 -1.87 19.12
C CYS A 322 -43.32 -0.96 20.23
N HIS A 323 -42.11 -0.44 20.02
CA HIS A 323 -41.41 0.42 20.98
C HIS A 323 -40.67 1.56 20.26
N ASN A 324 -40.10 2.50 21.03
CA ASN A 324 -39.43 3.70 20.50
C ASN A 324 -40.26 4.50 19.48
N LEU A 325 -41.58 4.56 19.69
CA LEU A 325 -42.47 5.36 18.85
C LEU A 325 -42.20 6.84 19.11
N SER A 326 -41.79 7.56 18.07
CA SER A 326 -41.56 8.98 18.06
C SER A 326 -42.39 9.67 16.98
N LEU A 327 -42.95 10.81 17.36
CA LEU A 327 -43.66 11.76 16.52
C LEU A 327 -42.81 13.01 16.42
N THR A 328 -42.45 13.37 15.19
CA THR A 328 -41.66 14.57 14.91
C THR A 328 -42.40 15.43 13.89
N GLN A 329 -42.52 16.72 14.15
CA GLN A 329 -43.13 17.66 13.21
C GLN A 329 -42.04 18.32 12.37
N SER A 330 -42.14 18.16 11.05
CA SER A 330 -41.37 18.92 10.07
C SER A 330 -42.27 19.98 9.41
N THR A 331 -41.67 20.83 8.57
CA THR A 331 -42.39 21.75 7.68
C THR A 331 -43.31 21.01 6.71
N SER A 332 -42.98 19.76 6.36
CA SER A 332 -43.74 18.91 5.46
C SER A 332 -44.83 18.08 6.14
N GLY A 333 -44.95 18.08 7.47
CA GLY A 333 -46.01 17.37 8.20
C GLY A 333 -45.50 16.56 9.40
N LEU A 334 -46.34 15.65 9.89
CA LEU A 334 -45.96 14.74 10.98
C LEU A 334 -45.23 13.52 10.43
N ARG A 335 -44.08 13.23 11.01
CA ARG A 335 -43.33 12.00 10.80
C ARG A 335 -43.51 11.07 11.99
N VAL A 336 -43.89 9.83 11.72
CA VAL A 336 -43.97 8.75 12.70
C VAL A 336 -42.80 7.80 12.48
N ALA A 337 -42.01 7.55 13.51
CA ALA A 337 -40.96 6.53 13.50
C ALA A 337 -41.16 5.56 14.66
N ALA A 338 -41.10 4.26 14.41
CA ALA A 338 -41.27 3.23 15.44
C ALA A 338 -40.38 2.01 15.18
N ALA A 339 -40.00 1.28 16.22
CA ALA A 339 -39.35 -0.02 16.12
C ALA A 339 -40.36 -1.13 16.43
N CYS A 340 -40.55 -2.05 15.49
CA CYS A 340 -41.55 -3.11 15.57
C CYS A 340 -40.89 -4.50 15.46
N LYS A 341 -41.24 -5.40 16.38
CA LYS A 341 -40.85 -6.81 16.33
C LYS A 341 -41.88 -7.62 15.56
N PHE A 342 -41.43 -8.28 14.50
CA PHE A 342 -42.26 -9.14 13.65
C PHE A 342 -42.07 -10.61 13.99
N LYS A 343 -43.08 -11.44 13.70
CA LYS A 343 -42.96 -12.90 13.82
C LYS A 343 -41.83 -13.44 12.94
N GLY A 344 -40.96 -14.28 13.50
CA GLY A 344 -39.72 -14.74 12.85
C GLY A 344 -39.90 -15.67 11.64
N ASN A 345 -41.12 -16.08 11.31
CA ASN A 345 -41.42 -16.92 10.14
C ASN A 345 -41.80 -16.11 8.89
N LEU A 346 -41.80 -14.78 8.97
CA LEU A 346 -42.14 -13.90 7.86
C LEU A 346 -40.90 -13.60 7.01
N THR A 347 -41.11 -13.54 5.71
CA THR A 347 -40.14 -13.03 4.75
C THR A 347 -40.09 -11.50 4.76
N ILE A 348 -38.98 -10.91 4.30
CA ILE A 348 -38.87 -9.44 4.17
C ILE A 348 -39.98 -8.87 3.29
N SER A 349 -40.32 -9.55 2.19
CA SER A 349 -41.41 -9.11 1.29
C SER A 349 -42.78 -9.10 1.98
N GLU A 350 -43.06 -10.07 2.85
CA GLU A 350 -44.29 -10.07 3.65
C GLU A 350 -44.30 -8.94 4.67
N ILE A 351 -43.17 -8.66 5.32
CA ILE A 351 -43.03 -7.54 6.26
C ILE A 351 -43.24 -6.20 5.54
N ASP A 352 -42.64 -6.00 4.36
CA ASP A 352 -42.80 -4.78 3.57
C ASP A 352 -44.25 -4.56 3.15
N ASN A 353 -44.98 -5.63 2.79
CA ASN A 353 -46.42 -5.55 2.51
C ASN A 353 -47.23 -5.10 3.73
N ILE A 354 -46.90 -5.62 4.92
CA ILE A 354 -47.55 -5.21 6.19
C ILE A 354 -47.27 -3.74 6.47
N ILE A 355 -46.01 -3.29 6.35
CA ILE A 355 -45.62 -1.89 6.59
C ILE A 355 -46.29 -0.95 5.59
N ASN A 356 -46.35 -1.31 4.31
CA ASN A 356 -47.01 -0.51 3.28
C ASN A 356 -48.51 -0.40 3.50
N LYS A 357 -49.15 -1.46 4.00
CA LYS A 357 -50.57 -1.42 4.40
C LYS A 357 -50.75 -0.52 5.62
N LEU A 358 -49.94 -0.72 6.66
CA LEU A 358 -50.01 0.07 7.89
C LEU A 358 -49.78 1.56 7.63
N THR A 359 -48.83 1.90 6.76
CA THR A 359 -48.54 3.27 6.34
C THR A 359 -49.78 3.91 5.69
N ARG A 360 -50.44 3.18 4.78
CA ARG A 360 -51.69 3.65 4.14
C ARG A 360 -52.82 3.85 5.16
N ASP A 361 -53.00 2.91 6.09
CA ASP A 361 -54.05 2.99 7.12
C ASP A 361 -53.82 4.17 8.07
N LEU A 362 -52.56 4.42 8.46
CA LEU A 362 -52.17 5.55 9.30
C LEU A 362 -52.36 6.89 8.59
N GLN A 363 -51.94 7.01 7.33
CA GLN A 363 -52.10 8.23 6.53
C GLN A 363 -53.58 8.52 6.22
N SER A 364 -54.38 7.49 5.99
CA SER A 364 -55.83 7.63 5.77
C SER A 364 -56.54 8.17 7.00
N LYS A 365 -56.19 7.67 8.20
CA LYS A 365 -56.83 8.11 9.46
C LYS A 365 -56.28 9.43 9.97
N PHE A 366 -55.00 9.71 9.75
CA PHE A 366 -54.32 10.94 10.16
C PHE A 366 -53.68 11.62 8.95
N PRO A 367 -54.43 12.48 8.23
CA PRO A 367 -53.93 13.11 7.00
C PRO A 367 -52.70 14.02 7.19
N LYS A 368 -52.40 14.41 8.44
CA LYS A 368 -51.21 15.18 8.78
C LYS A 368 -49.93 14.35 8.79
N ILE A 369 -50.02 13.01 8.83
CA ILE A 369 -48.86 12.13 8.77
C ILE A 369 -48.38 12.06 7.33
N THR A 370 -47.18 12.54 7.06
CA THR A 370 -46.60 12.54 5.71
C THR A 370 -45.55 11.46 5.52
N LYS A 371 -44.92 10.97 6.59
CA LYS A 371 -43.93 9.90 6.51
C LYS A 371 -44.05 8.95 7.70
N VAL A 372 -44.10 7.64 7.41
CA VAL A 372 -44.06 6.56 8.39
C VAL A 372 -42.78 5.77 8.16
N VAL A 373 -42.00 5.54 9.22
CA VAL A 373 -40.76 4.75 9.16
C VAL A 373 -40.83 3.68 10.25
N ILE A 374 -40.77 2.42 9.84
CA ILE A 374 -40.83 1.29 10.77
C ILE A 374 -39.50 0.55 10.70
N HIS A 375 -38.73 0.61 11.78
CA HIS A 375 -37.56 -0.23 11.96
C HIS A 375 -38.02 -1.65 12.27
N GLN A 376 -37.57 -2.60 11.47
CA GLN A 376 -37.99 -3.99 11.52
C GLN A 376 -37.04 -4.80 12.39
N GLU A 377 -37.57 -5.45 13.42
CA GLU A 377 -36.80 -6.33 14.30
C GLU A 377 -37.39 -7.74 14.30
N PRO A 378 -36.56 -8.80 14.38
CA PRO A 378 -37.07 -10.14 14.61
C PRO A 378 -37.54 -10.30 16.06
N ALA A 379 -38.75 -10.82 16.27
CA ALA A 379 -39.13 -11.34 17.58
C ALA A 379 -38.22 -12.54 17.90
N GLN A 380 -37.44 -12.47 18.99
CA GLN A 380 -36.57 -13.57 19.40
C GLN A 380 -37.35 -14.89 19.45
N THR A 381 -36.94 -15.86 18.64
CA THR A 381 -37.35 -17.25 18.78
C THR A 381 -36.77 -17.78 20.08
N LYS A 382 -37.62 -17.99 21.09
CA LYS A 382 -37.28 -18.82 22.24
C LYS A 382 -37.25 -20.29 21.85
#